data_AF-A0A2V5MAH7-F1
#
_entry.id   AF-A0A2V5MAH7-F1
#
_cell.length_a   1.000
_cell.length_b   1.000
_cell.length_c   1.000
_cell.angle_alpha   90.00
_cell.angle_beta   90.00
_cell.angle_gamma   90.00
#
_symmetry.space_group_name_H-M   'P 1'
#
loop_
_entity.id
_entity.type
_entity.pdbx_description
1 polymer ?
#
loop_
_entity_poly.entity_id
_entity_poly.type
_entity_poly.pdbx_seq_one_letter_code
_entity_poly.pdbx_strand_id
1 'polypeptide(L)'
;MQLEKNEILTGLLVIGTIGVIAFLLVLLGAPGLFRPLVTYGVYFDNAAGIKPGAVVMLAGRKIGQVQKLYSPLTPAEEKQAQQAASPMHPAEPNASPSPSPRFEARVDVQVDKSAMLYRDAKAQMIQLGLLGDMAIDFTQGTQQSGRAKKGDTFAGERTPDLGEAAAKMLEVIKPVANEATNTMKDLQNTAQNLNRLTDENSELNLALTQFKTFGEHLSGLTAPDSALSHSLTNIEKISTSLTENDNIEVTLQNLRTSSERLKIATNELQPAGDNIKQFSETIKTQPWRLIWPSTKKYPEASPTPAIAREGTSTVRKTAKAKSRPRATPTTRTSSR
;
A
#
# COMPACT_ATOMS: atom_id res chain seq x y z
N MET A 1 -51.91 -31.71 82.43
CA MET A 1 -50.54 -32.09 82.03
C MET A 1 -50.36 -32.57 80.58
N GLN A 2 -51.42 -32.84 79.79
CA GLN A 2 -51.26 -33.20 78.37
C GLN A 2 -51.17 -32.00 77.43
N LEU A 3 -51.80 -30.87 77.78
CA LEU A 3 -51.80 -29.64 76.97
C LEU A 3 -50.38 -29.05 76.82
N GLU A 4 -49.63 -28.92 77.92
CA GLU A 4 -48.26 -28.38 77.89
C GLU A 4 -47.29 -29.23 77.05
N LYS A 5 -47.46 -30.56 77.02
CA LYS A 5 -46.62 -31.45 76.21
C LYS A 5 -46.86 -31.24 74.70
N ASN A 6 -48.12 -31.03 74.32
CA ASN A 6 -48.50 -30.83 72.92
C ASN A 6 -48.06 -29.44 72.42
N GLU A 7 -48.10 -28.42 73.26
CA GLU A 7 -47.60 -27.07 72.94
C GLU A 7 -46.08 -27.07 72.74
N ILE A 8 -45.33 -27.75 73.61
CA ILE A 8 -43.87 -27.89 73.47
C ILE A 8 -43.51 -28.67 72.19
N LEU A 9 -44.21 -29.78 71.91
CA LEU A 9 -44.00 -30.57 70.69
C LEU A 9 -44.28 -29.75 69.43
N THR A 10 -45.33 -28.93 69.44
CA THR A 10 -45.69 -28.06 68.32
C THR A 10 -44.64 -26.95 68.14
N GLY A 11 -44.21 -26.31 69.22
CA GLY A 11 -43.14 -25.30 69.17
C GLY A 11 -41.83 -25.85 68.62
N LEU A 12 -41.45 -27.08 69.01
CA LEU A 12 -40.25 -27.74 68.51
C LEU A 12 -40.35 -28.11 67.02
N LEU A 13 -41.54 -28.52 66.55
CA LEU A 13 -41.80 -28.78 65.13
C LEU A 13 -41.69 -27.51 64.28
N VAL A 14 -42.19 -26.38 64.80
CA VAL A 14 -42.09 -25.08 64.11
C VAL A 14 -40.64 -24.61 64.03
N ILE A 15 -39.87 -24.71 65.12
CA ILE A 15 -38.44 -24.36 65.12
C ILE A 15 -37.67 -25.30 64.17
N GLY A 16 -37.98 -26.59 64.18
CA GLY A 16 -37.36 -27.58 63.29
C GLY A 16 -37.61 -27.25 61.81
N THR A 17 -38.85 -26.93 61.44
CA THR A 17 -39.21 -26.55 60.06
C THR A 17 -38.56 -25.23 59.64
N ILE A 18 -38.52 -24.22 60.51
CA ILE A 18 -37.78 -22.97 60.24
C ILE A 18 -36.29 -23.26 60.05
N GLY A 19 -35.70 -24.14 60.87
CA GLY A 19 -34.30 -24.55 60.75
C GLY A 19 -34.01 -25.24 59.41
N VAL A 20 -34.89 -26.14 58.96
CA VAL A 20 -34.76 -26.82 57.66
C VAL A 20 -34.91 -25.84 56.50
N ILE A 21 -35.87 -24.91 56.57
CA ILE A 21 -36.05 -23.88 55.54
C ILE A 21 -34.84 -22.95 55.49
N ALA A 22 -34.35 -22.48 56.64
CA ALA A 22 -33.16 -21.65 56.72
C ALA A 22 -31.93 -22.38 56.16
N PHE A 23 -31.76 -23.66 56.50
CA PHE A 23 -30.70 -24.50 55.95
C PHE A 23 -30.81 -24.63 54.43
N LEU A 24 -32.01 -24.88 53.89
CA LEU A 24 -32.26 -24.93 52.45
C LEU A 24 -31.96 -23.59 51.76
N LEU A 25 -32.41 -22.48 52.33
CA LEU A 25 -32.15 -21.14 51.79
C LEU A 25 -30.66 -20.82 51.76
N VAL A 26 -29.91 -21.19 52.81
CA VAL A 26 -28.45 -21.04 52.83
C VAL A 26 -27.78 -21.94 51.79
N LEU A 27 -28.25 -23.19 51.65
CA LEU A 27 -27.72 -24.14 50.69
C LEU A 27 -27.95 -23.69 49.23
N LEU A 28 -29.09 -23.06 48.95
CA LEU A 28 -29.44 -22.52 47.62
C LEU A 28 -28.80 -21.14 47.37
N GLY A 29 -28.72 -20.27 48.38
CA GLY A 29 -28.31 -18.88 48.24
C GLY A 29 -26.80 -18.63 48.42
N ALA A 30 -26.07 -19.51 49.10
CA ALA A 30 -24.65 -19.34 49.40
C ALA A 30 -23.79 -20.51 48.90
N PRO A 31 -23.58 -20.65 47.57
CA PRO A 31 -22.79 -21.74 47.00
C PRO A 31 -21.34 -21.78 47.51
N GLY A 32 -20.81 -20.65 48.00
CA GLY A 32 -19.48 -20.57 48.61
C GLY A 32 -19.32 -21.18 50.00
N LEU A 33 -20.42 -21.61 50.64
CA LEU A 33 -20.34 -22.30 51.93
C LEU A 33 -19.92 -23.77 51.78
N PHE A 34 -20.20 -24.39 50.63
CA PHE A 34 -19.97 -25.83 50.39
C PHE A 34 -18.91 -26.12 49.33
N ARG A 35 -18.51 -25.12 48.53
CA ARG A 35 -17.43 -25.26 47.55
C ARG A 35 -16.32 -24.26 47.89
N PRO A 36 -15.05 -24.68 48.00
CA PRO A 36 -13.97 -23.73 48.19
C PRO A 36 -13.78 -22.92 46.91
N LEU A 37 -14.10 -21.63 46.95
CA LEU A 37 -13.85 -20.72 45.84
C LEU A 37 -12.53 -19.96 46.00
N VAL A 38 -11.89 -19.68 44.88
CA VAL A 38 -10.66 -18.90 44.75
C VAL A 38 -10.94 -17.67 43.90
N THR A 39 -10.45 -16.52 44.35
CA THR A 39 -10.56 -15.26 43.61
C THR A 39 -9.28 -15.00 42.82
N TYR A 40 -9.44 -14.65 41.54
CA TYR A 40 -8.37 -14.20 40.64
C TYR A 40 -8.71 -12.82 40.10
N GLY A 41 -7.70 -12.02 39.78
CA GLY A 41 -7.87 -10.71 39.13
C GLY A 41 -7.61 -10.82 37.63
N VAL A 42 -8.51 -10.32 36.79
CA VAL A 42 -8.31 -10.29 35.34
C VAL A 42 -8.30 -8.85 34.87
N TYR A 43 -7.26 -8.44 34.15
CA TYR A 43 -7.14 -7.08 33.63
C TYR A 43 -7.57 -7.02 32.18
N PHE A 44 -8.37 -6.01 31.84
CA PHE A 44 -8.82 -5.74 30.48
C PHE A 44 -8.53 -4.29 30.09
N ASP A 45 -8.31 -4.06 28.80
CA ASP A 45 -8.28 -2.73 28.18
C ASP A 45 -9.65 -2.06 28.30
N ASN A 46 -10.72 -2.81 28.13
CA ASN A 46 -12.09 -2.36 28.36
C ASN A 46 -12.94 -3.54 28.88
N ALA A 47 -13.73 -3.32 29.93
CA ALA A 47 -14.62 -4.31 30.51
C ALA A 47 -16.12 -4.06 30.21
N ALA A 48 -16.42 -3.37 29.12
CA ALA A 48 -17.78 -3.08 28.68
C ALA A 48 -18.63 -4.36 28.58
N GLY A 49 -19.85 -4.30 29.11
CA GLY A 49 -20.81 -5.41 29.09
C GLY A 49 -20.62 -6.49 30.15
N ILE A 50 -19.48 -6.52 30.87
CA ILE A 50 -19.30 -7.42 32.03
C ILE A 50 -20.02 -6.85 33.25
N LYS A 51 -20.86 -7.67 33.89
CA LYS A 51 -21.62 -7.34 35.10
C LYS A 51 -21.23 -8.25 36.26
N PRO A 52 -21.37 -7.82 37.53
CA PRO A 52 -21.32 -8.72 38.67
C PRO A 52 -22.29 -9.89 38.49
N GLY A 53 -21.83 -11.11 38.73
CA GLY A 53 -22.58 -12.35 38.47
C GLY A 53 -22.41 -12.93 37.06
N ALA A 54 -21.73 -12.25 36.13
CA ALA A 54 -21.42 -12.77 34.81
C ALA A 54 -20.66 -14.12 34.91
N VAL A 55 -20.90 -15.01 33.97
CA VAL A 55 -20.39 -16.38 34.03
C VAL A 55 -18.89 -16.40 33.74
N VAL A 56 -18.16 -17.18 34.53
CA VAL A 56 -16.75 -17.48 34.28
C VAL A 56 -16.63 -18.94 33.86
N MET A 57 -15.94 -19.16 32.74
CA MET A 57 -15.81 -20.44 32.08
C MET A 57 -14.36 -20.87 31.96
N LEU A 58 -14.17 -22.18 31.77
CA LEU A 58 -12.90 -22.79 31.42
C LEU A 58 -13.15 -23.68 30.21
N ALA A 59 -12.65 -23.25 29.04
CA ALA A 59 -12.90 -23.90 27.76
C ALA A 59 -14.40 -24.18 27.55
N GLY A 60 -15.24 -23.17 27.80
CA GLY A 60 -16.71 -23.27 27.66
C GLY A 60 -17.45 -23.95 28.82
N ARG A 61 -16.75 -24.56 29.79
CA ARG A 61 -17.39 -25.13 31.00
C ARG A 61 -17.51 -24.06 32.08
N LYS A 62 -18.70 -23.83 32.63
CA LYS A 62 -18.90 -22.92 33.78
C LYS A 62 -18.09 -23.38 35.00
N ILE A 63 -17.20 -22.52 35.48
CA ILE A 63 -16.35 -22.75 36.66
C ILE A 63 -16.53 -21.70 37.75
N GLY A 64 -17.25 -20.61 37.47
CA GLY A 64 -17.35 -19.50 38.40
C GLY A 64 -18.26 -18.38 37.95
N GLN A 65 -18.09 -17.23 38.61
CA GLN A 65 -18.81 -15.99 38.33
C GLN A 65 -17.94 -14.76 38.65
N VAL A 66 -18.24 -13.65 37.99
CA VAL A 66 -17.63 -12.35 38.27
C VAL A 66 -18.14 -11.83 39.63
N GLN A 67 -17.22 -11.46 40.51
CA GLN A 67 -17.55 -10.91 41.82
C GLN A 67 -17.65 -9.39 41.78
N LYS A 68 -16.62 -8.72 41.25
CA LYS A 68 -16.55 -7.26 41.24
C LYS A 68 -15.71 -6.74 40.09
N LEU A 69 -16.09 -5.55 39.61
CA LEU A 69 -15.38 -4.80 38.58
C LEU A 69 -14.82 -3.52 39.22
N TYR A 70 -13.57 -3.20 38.91
CA TYR A 70 -12.87 -2.00 39.34
C TYR A 70 -12.37 -1.25 38.11
N SER A 71 -12.75 0.03 38.01
CA SER A 71 -12.27 0.97 37.00
C SER A 71 -12.47 2.40 37.53
N PRO A 72 -11.51 3.32 37.33
CA PRO A 72 -10.20 3.15 36.69
C PRO A 72 -9.20 2.41 37.58
N LEU A 73 -8.13 1.89 36.98
CA LEU A 73 -7.02 1.24 37.71
C LEU A 73 -6.10 2.25 38.37
N THR A 74 -5.48 1.85 39.49
CA THR A 74 -4.39 2.62 40.09
C THR A 74 -3.07 2.37 39.35
N PRO A 75 -2.09 3.30 39.38
CA PRO A 75 -0.79 3.10 38.70
C PRO A 75 -0.01 1.87 39.17
N ALA A 76 -0.24 1.40 40.40
CA ALA A 76 0.36 0.18 40.91
C ALA A 76 -0.27 -1.08 40.27
N GLU A 77 -1.58 -1.06 40.04
CA GLU A 77 -2.31 -2.14 39.37
C GLU A 77 -2.04 -2.19 37.87
N GLU A 78 -1.82 -1.04 37.22
CA GLU A 78 -1.37 -1.01 35.82
C GLU A 78 -0.07 -1.80 35.67
N LYS A 79 0.94 -1.55 36.53
CA LYS A 79 2.20 -2.31 36.51
C LYS A 79 2.00 -3.81 36.70
N GLN A 80 1.08 -4.21 37.58
CA GLN A 80 0.73 -5.63 37.76
C GLN A 80 0.07 -6.22 36.51
N ALA A 81 -0.78 -5.44 35.84
CA ALA A 81 -1.40 -5.85 34.58
C ALA A 81 -0.36 -6.03 33.47
N GLN A 82 0.61 -5.11 33.34
CA GLN A 82 1.71 -5.28 32.38
C GLN A 82 2.60 -6.50 32.69
N GLN A 83 2.85 -6.80 33.96
CA GLN A 83 3.58 -8.01 34.35
C GLN A 83 2.79 -9.29 34.01
N ALA A 84 1.48 -9.29 34.20
CA ALA A 84 0.62 -10.41 33.82
C ALA A 84 0.53 -10.59 32.29
N ALA A 85 0.72 -9.53 31.50
CA ALA A 85 0.71 -9.57 30.03
C ALA A 85 2.06 -9.97 29.40
N SER A 86 3.17 -9.77 30.13
CA SER A 86 4.54 -10.04 29.66
C SER A 86 4.80 -11.48 29.18
N PRO A 87 4.24 -12.55 29.79
CA PRO A 87 4.43 -13.92 29.31
C PRO A 87 3.69 -14.20 27.99
N MET A 88 2.66 -13.42 27.66
CA MET A 88 1.84 -13.62 26.46
C MET A 88 2.43 -12.94 25.23
N HIS A 89 3.25 -11.90 25.42
CA HIS A 89 3.95 -11.18 24.36
C HIS A 89 5.45 -11.21 24.63
N PRO A 90 6.17 -12.27 24.19
CA PRO A 90 7.62 -12.24 24.20
C PRO A 90 8.07 -11.00 23.42
N ALA A 91 8.96 -10.20 24.00
CA ALA A 91 9.57 -9.09 23.28
C ALA A 91 10.33 -9.67 22.08
N GLU A 92 9.73 -9.60 20.90
CA GLU A 92 10.40 -9.96 19.66
C GLU A 92 11.56 -8.98 19.45
N PRO A 93 12.81 -9.44 19.30
CA PRO A 93 13.97 -8.56 19.26
C PRO A 93 13.96 -7.52 18.12
N ASN A 94 13.08 -7.68 17.13
CA ASN A 94 12.96 -6.85 15.93
C ASN A 94 11.54 -6.33 15.65
N ALA A 95 10.58 -6.45 16.58
CA ALA A 95 9.26 -5.87 16.38
C ALA A 95 9.29 -4.37 16.74
N SER A 96 8.76 -3.53 15.85
CA SER A 96 8.42 -2.13 16.16
C SER A 96 7.65 -2.10 17.49
N PRO A 97 7.87 -1.10 18.37
CA PRO A 97 7.20 -1.03 19.67
C PRO A 97 5.69 -0.98 19.44
N SER A 98 5.03 -2.13 19.55
CA SER A 98 3.58 -2.22 19.59
C SER A 98 3.15 -1.46 20.84
N PRO A 99 2.19 -0.53 20.77
CA PRO A 99 1.71 0.17 21.94
C PRO A 99 1.27 -0.87 22.98
N SER A 100 1.97 -0.92 24.11
CA SER A 100 1.66 -1.85 25.19
C SER A 100 0.19 -1.68 25.58
N PRO A 101 -0.59 -2.78 25.68
CA PRO A 101 -2.01 -2.69 25.96
C PRO A 101 -2.23 -1.92 27.27
N ARG A 102 -2.96 -0.81 27.18
CA ARG A 102 -3.34 -0.02 28.35
C ARG A 102 -4.54 -0.70 28.99
N PHE A 103 -4.34 -1.25 30.18
CA PHE A 103 -5.42 -1.83 30.96
C PHE A 103 -6.17 -0.72 31.70
N GLU A 104 -7.50 -0.70 31.60
CA GLU A 104 -8.34 0.32 32.24
C GLU A 104 -9.32 -0.27 33.27
N ALA A 105 -9.45 -1.60 33.30
CA ALA A 105 -10.36 -2.31 34.19
C ALA A 105 -9.75 -3.58 34.77
N ARG A 106 -10.11 -3.87 36.03
CA ARG A 106 -9.82 -5.13 36.72
C ARG A 106 -11.12 -5.80 37.12
N VAL A 107 -11.27 -7.07 36.75
CA VAL A 107 -12.40 -7.92 37.09
C VAL A 107 -11.93 -8.99 38.06
N ASP A 108 -12.47 -8.97 39.28
CA ASP A 108 -12.25 -10.05 40.22
C ASP A 108 -13.25 -11.19 39.94
N VAL A 109 -12.71 -12.34 39.55
CA VAL A 109 -13.47 -13.55 39.22
C VAL A 109 -13.37 -14.55 40.34
N GLN A 110 -14.50 -15.16 40.68
CA GLN A 110 -14.60 -16.17 41.72
C GLN A 110 -14.80 -17.55 41.07
N VAL A 111 -13.82 -18.42 41.22
CA VAL A 111 -13.71 -19.71 40.51
C VAL A 111 -13.66 -20.86 41.51
N ASP A 112 -14.28 -21.99 41.16
CA ASP A 112 -14.21 -23.23 41.94
C ASP A 112 -12.76 -23.75 42.00
N LYS A 113 -12.25 -24.05 43.20
CA LYS A 113 -10.87 -24.58 43.38
C LYS A 113 -10.63 -25.90 42.64
N SER A 114 -11.68 -26.67 42.34
CA SER A 114 -11.61 -27.92 41.57
C SER A 114 -11.41 -27.71 40.07
N ALA A 115 -11.54 -26.48 39.55
CA ALA A 115 -11.48 -26.18 38.13
C ALA A 115 -10.09 -26.40 37.47
N MET A 116 -9.03 -26.58 38.26
CA MET A 116 -7.65 -26.82 37.77
C MET A 116 -7.18 -25.75 36.76
N LEU A 117 -7.30 -24.47 37.12
CA LEU A 117 -6.76 -23.36 36.32
C LEU A 117 -5.23 -23.28 36.47
N TYR A 118 -4.52 -23.14 35.36
CA TYR A 118 -3.05 -22.99 35.32
C TYR A 118 -2.63 -21.51 35.21
N ARG A 119 -1.38 -21.18 35.58
CA ARG A 119 -0.91 -19.78 35.67
C ARG A 119 -0.73 -19.10 34.31
N ASP A 120 -0.52 -19.88 33.27
CA ASP A 120 -0.40 -19.43 31.87
C ASP A 120 -1.73 -19.47 31.12
N ALA A 121 -2.85 -19.71 31.82
CA ALA A 121 -4.17 -19.62 31.22
C ALA A 121 -4.42 -18.21 30.68
N LYS A 122 -4.89 -18.14 29.44
CA LYS A 122 -5.38 -16.90 28.83
C LYS A 122 -6.83 -16.68 29.17
N ALA A 123 -7.17 -15.48 29.63
CA ALA A 123 -8.54 -15.06 29.85
C ALA A 123 -9.07 -14.33 28.62
N GLN A 124 -10.26 -14.69 28.16
CA GLN A 124 -10.92 -14.07 27.02
C GLN A 124 -12.30 -13.57 27.41
N MET A 125 -12.60 -12.32 27.07
CA MET A 125 -13.95 -11.79 27.16
C MET A 125 -14.72 -12.17 25.90
N ILE A 126 -15.79 -12.94 26.08
CA ILE A 126 -16.63 -13.43 24.99
C ILE A 126 -18.09 -13.08 25.24
N GLN A 127 -18.85 -12.90 24.16
CA GLN A 127 -20.29 -12.68 24.25
C GLN A 127 -21.03 -14.02 24.16
N LEU A 128 -21.93 -14.30 25.10
CA LEU A 128 -22.73 -15.53 25.11
C LEU A 128 -23.85 -15.45 24.05
N GLY A 129 -23.53 -15.78 22.80
CA GLY A 129 -24.47 -15.64 21.68
C GLY A 129 -24.49 -14.22 21.09
N LEU A 130 -25.40 -13.93 20.16
CA LEU A 130 -25.37 -12.71 19.34
C LEU A 130 -25.80 -11.43 20.09
N LEU A 131 -26.58 -11.57 21.16
CA LEU A 131 -27.11 -10.47 21.97
C LEU A 131 -27.03 -10.77 23.49
N GLY A 132 -26.28 -11.81 23.87
CA GLY A 132 -26.23 -12.24 25.26
C GLY A 132 -25.25 -11.41 26.09
N ASP A 133 -25.28 -11.68 27.39
CA ASP A 133 -24.34 -11.05 28.32
C ASP A 133 -22.89 -11.47 28.02
N MET A 134 -21.95 -10.61 28.41
CA MET A 134 -20.53 -10.92 28.33
C MET A 134 -20.14 -11.93 29.42
N ALA A 135 -19.21 -12.80 29.09
CA ALA A 135 -18.62 -13.79 29.98
C ALA A 135 -17.10 -13.78 29.84
N ILE A 136 -16.42 -14.34 30.85
CA ILE A 136 -14.97 -14.53 30.82
C ILE A 136 -14.72 -16.01 30.64
N ASP A 137 -14.08 -16.41 29.55
CA ASP A 137 -13.64 -17.77 29.31
C ASP A 137 -12.12 -17.87 29.47
N PHE A 138 -11.69 -18.80 30.32
CA PHE A 138 -10.29 -19.13 30.48
C PHE A 138 -9.94 -20.29 29.57
N THR A 139 -8.80 -20.19 28.91
CA THR A 139 -8.14 -21.37 28.34
C THR A 139 -7.58 -22.24 29.47
N GLN A 140 -7.34 -23.53 29.20
CA GLN A 140 -6.83 -24.42 30.24
C GLN A 140 -5.44 -24.01 30.72
N GLY A 141 -4.56 -23.56 29.83
CA GLY A 141 -3.12 -23.36 30.11
C GLY A 141 -2.34 -24.68 30.07
N THR A 142 -1.13 -24.70 30.59
CA THR A 142 -0.23 -25.86 30.61
C THR A 142 0.10 -26.32 32.03
N GLN A 143 0.29 -27.63 32.22
CA GLN A 143 0.64 -28.19 33.52
C GLN A 143 2.02 -27.71 34.04
N GLN A 144 2.92 -27.31 33.13
CA GLN A 144 4.28 -26.85 33.45
C GLN A 144 4.28 -25.50 34.19
N SER A 145 3.31 -24.63 33.92
CA SER A 145 3.19 -23.32 34.59
C SER A 145 2.77 -23.42 36.06
N GLY A 146 2.30 -24.60 36.47
CA GLY A 146 1.75 -24.86 37.80
C GLY A 146 0.34 -24.30 37.97
N ARG A 147 -0.34 -24.77 39.03
CA ARG A 147 -1.71 -24.32 39.32
C ARG A 147 -1.72 -22.86 39.75
N ALA A 148 -2.72 -22.12 39.26
CA ALA A 148 -3.00 -20.77 39.69
C ALA A 148 -3.31 -20.74 41.20
N LYS A 149 -2.73 -19.77 41.89
CA LYS A 149 -2.88 -19.56 43.33
C LYS A 149 -3.86 -18.42 43.59
N LYS A 150 -4.46 -18.41 44.78
CA LYS A 150 -5.35 -17.33 45.21
C LYS A 150 -4.65 -15.97 45.06
N GLY A 151 -5.30 -15.04 44.37
CA GLY A 151 -4.77 -13.70 44.11
C GLY A 151 -3.84 -13.61 42.90
N ASP A 152 -3.57 -14.70 42.18
CA ASP A 152 -2.91 -14.61 40.87
C ASP A 152 -3.75 -13.75 39.93
N THR A 153 -3.06 -13.03 39.06
CA THR A 153 -3.64 -12.12 38.08
C THR A 153 -3.39 -12.59 36.66
N PHE A 154 -4.35 -12.29 35.78
CA PHE A 154 -4.33 -12.68 34.37
C PHE A 154 -4.53 -11.45 33.48
N ALA A 155 -3.83 -11.43 32.35
CA ALA A 155 -4.15 -10.51 31.28
C ALA A 155 -5.30 -11.09 30.46
N GLY A 156 -6.36 -10.30 30.33
CA GLY A 156 -7.53 -10.62 29.54
C GLY A 156 -7.46 -9.98 28.16
N GLU A 157 -7.86 -10.76 27.15
CA GLU A 157 -8.09 -10.26 25.80
C GLU A 157 -9.59 -10.20 25.54
N ARG A 158 -10.06 -9.19 24.80
CA ARG A 158 -11.46 -9.12 24.38
C ARG A 158 -11.56 -9.45 22.90
N THR A 159 -12.63 -10.15 22.53
CA THR A 159 -12.97 -10.30 21.12
C THR A 159 -13.66 -9.00 20.66
N PRO A 160 -13.25 -8.39 19.54
CA PRO A 160 -13.94 -7.22 19.00
C PRO A 160 -15.41 -7.51 18.77
N ASP A 161 -16.28 -6.57 19.16
CA ASP A 161 -17.70 -6.67 18.84
C ASP A 161 -17.94 -6.45 17.33
N LEU A 162 -19.18 -6.66 16.87
CA LEU A 162 -19.52 -6.51 15.45
C LEU A 162 -19.28 -5.08 14.94
N GLY A 163 -19.51 -4.06 15.76
CA GLY A 163 -19.32 -2.66 15.39
C GLY A 163 -17.85 -2.32 15.21
N GLU A 164 -17.00 -2.79 16.13
CA GLU A 164 -15.55 -2.66 16.05
C GLU A 164 -14.95 -3.51 14.93
N ALA A 165 -15.46 -4.73 14.71
CA ALA A 165 -15.04 -5.57 13.59
C ALA A 165 -15.40 -4.90 12.26
N ALA A 166 -16.58 -4.29 12.14
CA ALA A 166 -16.97 -3.50 10.98
C ALA A 166 -16.08 -2.27 10.81
N ALA A 167 -15.76 -1.55 11.88
CA ALA A 167 -14.85 -0.40 11.83
C ALA A 167 -13.43 -0.81 11.38
N LYS A 168 -12.88 -1.89 11.95
CA LYS A 168 -11.58 -2.46 11.58
C LYS A 168 -11.59 -2.98 10.14
N MET A 169 -12.70 -3.57 9.69
CA MET A 169 -12.87 -3.97 8.29
C MET A 169 -12.89 -2.76 7.35
N LEU A 170 -13.58 -1.67 7.72
CA LEU A 170 -13.54 -0.42 6.96
C LEU A 170 -12.13 0.16 6.86
N GLU A 171 -11.33 0.07 7.93
CA GLU A 171 -9.92 0.48 7.90
C GLU A 171 -9.07 -0.32 6.91
N VAL A 172 -9.35 -1.62 6.76
CA VAL A 172 -8.66 -2.48 5.76
C VAL A 172 -9.17 -2.20 4.34
N ILE A 173 -10.45 -1.88 4.16
CA ILE A 173 -11.03 -1.60 2.83
C ILE A 173 -10.59 -0.24 2.28
N LYS A 174 -10.46 0.78 3.13
CA LYS A 174 -10.06 2.14 2.72
C LYS A 174 -8.79 2.20 1.85
N PRO A 175 -7.64 1.61 2.23
CA PRO A 175 -6.43 1.65 1.40
C PRO A 175 -6.62 0.91 0.07
N VAL A 176 -7.34 -0.21 0.06
CA VAL A 176 -7.64 -0.97 -1.17
C VAL A 176 -8.49 -0.12 -2.14
N ALA A 177 -9.49 0.59 -1.62
CA ALA A 177 -10.30 1.50 -2.43
C ALA A 177 -9.48 2.68 -2.99
N ASN A 178 -8.58 3.23 -2.18
CA ASN A 178 -7.67 4.30 -2.62
C ASN A 178 -6.68 3.80 -3.69
N GLU A 179 -6.13 2.61 -3.53
CA GLU A 179 -5.18 2.02 -4.46
C GLU A 179 -5.85 1.62 -5.78
N ALA A 180 -7.08 1.10 -5.73
CA ALA A 180 -7.90 0.89 -6.92
C ALA A 180 -8.20 2.21 -7.66
N THR A 181 -8.47 3.30 -6.92
CA THR A 181 -8.70 4.63 -7.51
C THR A 181 -7.43 5.16 -8.21
N ASN A 182 -6.26 4.99 -7.58
CA ASN A 182 -4.99 5.37 -8.18
C ASN A 182 -4.70 4.55 -9.45
N THR A 183 -4.94 3.23 -9.39
CA THR A 183 -4.80 2.34 -10.56
C THR A 183 -5.70 2.80 -11.71
N MET A 184 -6.95 3.17 -11.41
CA MET A 184 -7.89 3.65 -12.43
C MET A 184 -7.43 4.98 -13.05
N LYS A 185 -6.83 5.87 -12.25
CA LYS A 185 -6.21 7.11 -12.73
C LYS A 185 -4.99 6.84 -13.62
N ASP A 186 -4.16 5.87 -13.27
CA ASP A 186 -3.01 5.47 -14.07
C ASP A 186 -3.42 4.81 -15.39
N LEU A 187 -4.48 3.98 -15.37
CA LEU A 187 -5.09 3.44 -16.58
C LEU A 187 -5.66 4.55 -17.47
N GLN A 188 -6.32 5.57 -16.88
CA GLN A 188 -6.81 6.72 -17.63
C GLN A 188 -5.66 7.51 -18.28
N ASN A 189 -4.59 7.78 -17.54
CA ASN A 189 -3.39 8.45 -18.08
C ASN A 189 -2.75 7.62 -19.20
N THR A 190 -2.68 6.30 -19.04
CA THR A 190 -2.15 5.38 -20.06
C THR A 190 -3.01 5.40 -21.31
N ALA A 191 -4.34 5.35 -21.16
CA ALA A 191 -5.28 5.45 -22.28
C ALA A 191 -5.16 6.79 -23.01
N GLN A 192 -5.01 7.90 -22.28
CA GLN A 192 -4.80 9.22 -22.86
C GLN A 192 -3.45 9.32 -23.60
N ASN A 193 -2.39 8.76 -23.04
CA ASN A 193 -1.08 8.71 -23.69
C ASN A 193 -1.12 7.86 -24.96
N LEU A 194 -1.76 6.69 -24.91
CA LEU A 194 -1.96 5.84 -26.10
C LEU A 194 -2.74 6.58 -27.18
N ASN A 195 -3.81 7.29 -26.82
CA ASN A 195 -4.57 8.09 -27.79
C ASN A 195 -3.69 9.15 -28.46
N ARG A 196 -2.86 9.86 -27.69
CA ARG A 196 -1.91 10.86 -28.22
C ARG A 196 -0.84 10.25 -29.15
N LEU A 197 -0.45 8.99 -28.94
CA LEU A 197 0.47 8.28 -29.83
C LEU A 197 -0.19 7.78 -31.12
N THR A 198 -1.50 7.50 -31.10
CA THR A 198 -2.25 6.95 -32.24
C THR A 198 -3.01 8.02 -33.03
N ASP A 199 -3.12 9.24 -32.51
CA ASP A 199 -3.74 10.37 -33.21
C ASP A 199 -3.05 10.66 -34.56
N GLU A 200 -3.83 11.18 -35.51
CA GLU A 200 -3.38 11.42 -36.90
C GLU A 200 -2.20 12.38 -36.98
N ASN A 201 -2.12 13.36 -36.07
CA ASN A 201 -1.05 14.35 -35.97
C ASN A 201 0.06 13.96 -34.98
N SER A 202 0.10 12.70 -34.53
CA SER A 202 1.10 12.25 -33.56
C SER A 202 2.51 12.26 -34.14
N GLU A 203 3.51 12.48 -33.28
CA GLU A 203 4.92 12.42 -33.66
C GLU A 203 5.30 11.05 -34.25
N LEU A 204 4.64 9.97 -33.80
CA LEU A 204 4.83 8.63 -34.36
C LEU A 204 4.33 8.55 -35.80
N ASN A 205 3.12 9.05 -36.09
CA ASN A 205 2.57 9.01 -37.44
C ASN A 205 3.36 9.92 -38.40
N LEU A 206 3.84 11.07 -37.90
CA LEU A 206 4.78 11.93 -38.61
C LEU A 206 6.11 11.22 -38.90
N ALA A 207 6.68 10.52 -37.91
CA ALA A 207 7.90 9.74 -38.09
C ALA A 207 7.72 8.60 -39.09
N LEU A 208 6.59 7.89 -39.06
CA LEU A 208 6.25 6.84 -40.03
C LEU A 208 6.11 7.41 -41.45
N THR A 209 5.50 8.59 -41.58
CA THR A 209 5.39 9.29 -42.86
C THR A 209 6.76 9.71 -43.40
N GLN A 210 7.60 10.32 -42.56
CA GLN A 210 8.97 10.69 -42.94
C GLN A 210 9.82 9.47 -43.31
N PHE A 211 9.65 8.36 -42.58
CA PHE A 211 10.32 7.11 -42.88
C PHE A 211 9.89 6.55 -44.24
N LYS A 212 8.60 6.60 -44.55
CA LYS A 212 8.09 6.24 -45.88
C LYS A 212 8.72 7.10 -46.97
N THR A 213 8.73 8.42 -46.80
CA THR A 213 9.36 9.35 -47.74
C THR A 213 10.85 9.06 -47.93
N PHE A 214 11.57 8.77 -46.85
CA PHE A 214 12.98 8.35 -46.93
C PHE A 214 13.15 7.04 -47.74
N GLY A 215 12.28 6.05 -47.53
CA GLY A 215 12.27 4.81 -48.31
C GLY A 215 12.00 5.05 -49.80
N GLU A 216 11.08 5.95 -50.14
CA GLU A 216 10.81 6.37 -51.52
C GLU A 216 12.04 7.03 -52.17
N HIS A 217 12.73 7.91 -51.43
CA HIS A 217 13.98 8.51 -51.92
C HIS A 217 15.09 7.49 -52.14
N LEU A 218 15.27 6.53 -51.22
CA LEU A 218 16.24 5.44 -51.41
C LEU A 218 15.91 4.61 -52.64
N SER A 219 14.64 4.21 -52.79
CA SER A 219 14.19 3.47 -53.97
C SER A 219 14.48 4.26 -55.26
N GLY A 220 14.22 5.57 -55.27
CA GLY A 220 14.53 6.45 -56.40
C GLY A 220 16.02 6.55 -56.70
N LEU A 221 16.88 6.58 -55.66
CA LEU A 221 18.33 6.59 -55.81
C LEU A 221 18.91 5.25 -56.28
N THR A 222 18.21 4.14 -56.06
CA THR A 222 18.64 2.79 -56.49
C THR A 222 17.93 2.30 -57.74
N ALA A 223 17.00 3.08 -58.30
CA ALA A 223 16.25 2.71 -59.49
C ALA A 223 17.19 2.51 -60.71
N PRO A 224 16.79 1.72 -61.72
CA PRO A 224 17.62 1.44 -62.90
C PRO A 224 18.07 2.69 -63.68
N ASP A 225 17.29 3.78 -63.65
CA ASP A 225 17.57 5.07 -64.31
C ASP A 225 17.93 6.18 -63.30
N SER A 226 18.44 5.78 -62.13
CA SER A 226 18.79 6.71 -61.05
C SER A 226 20.14 7.38 -61.26
N ALA A 227 20.37 8.50 -60.58
CA ALA A 227 21.67 9.18 -60.56
C ALA A 227 22.83 8.25 -60.12
N LEU A 228 22.56 7.29 -59.24
CA LEU A 228 23.54 6.30 -58.79
C LEU A 228 23.78 5.24 -59.87
N SER A 229 22.72 4.73 -60.50
CA SER A 229 22.83 3.80 -61.64
C SER A 229 23.57 4.41 -62.81
N HIS A 230 23.27 5.67 -63.16
CA HIS A 230 24.03 6.43 -64.16
C HIS A 230 25.48 6.66 -63.75
N SER A 231 25.76 6.92 -62.47
CA SER A 231 27.15 7.03 -62.00
C SER A 231 27.89 5.71 -62.15
N LEU A 232 27.28 4.57 -61.79
CA LEU A 232 27.85 3.24 -61.98
C LEU A 232 28.06 2.92 -63.47
N THR A 233 27.10 3.26 -64.32
CA THR A 233 27.19 3.08 -65.78
C THR A 233 28.30 3.94 -66.38
N ASN A 234 28.47 5.18 -65.91
CA ASN A 234 29.55 6.05 -66.34
C ASN A 234 30.91 5.52 -65.86
N ILE A 235 31.00 4.97 -64.65
CA ILE A 235 32.20 4.30 -64.15
C ILE A 235 32.54 3.09 -65.03
N GLU A 236 31.55 2.28 -65.41
CA GLU A 236 31.74 1.14 -66.32
C GLU A 236 32.22 1.57 -67.72
N LYS A 237 31.63 2.63 -68.30
CA LYS A 237 32.08 3.20 -69.57
C LYS A 237 33.51 3.75 -69.52
N ILE A 238 33.88 4.43 -68.43
CA ILE A 238 35.25 4.89 -68.21
C ILE A 238 36.20 3.67 -68.10
N SER A 239 35.81 2.64 -67.35
CA SER A 239 36.60 1.41 -67.19
C SER A 239 36.81 0.67 -68.51
N THR A 240 35.79 0.61 -69.36
CA THR A 240 35.85 -0.02 -70.68
C THR A 240 36.76 0.79 -71.61
N SER A 241 36.58 2.12 -71.64
CA SER A 241 37.42 3.02 -72.44
C SER A 241 38.88 3.01 -72.00
N LEU A 242 39.14 2.81 -70.71
CA LEU A 242 40.48 2.61 -70.13
C LEU A 242 41.15 1.31 -70.56
N THR A 243 40.36 0.27 -70.84
CA THR A 243 40.86 -1.02 -71.31
C THR A 243 41.11 -1.00 -72.82
N GLU A 244 40.39 -0.14 -73.56
CA GLU A 244 40.43 -0.07 -75.02
C GLU A 244 41.34 1.04 -75.59
N ASN A 245 41.67 2.10 -74.83
CA ASN A 245 42.53 3.21 -75.30
C ASN A 245 43.72 3.46 -74.35
N ASP A 246 44.94 3.47 -74.89
CA ASP A 246 46.24 3.70 -74.20
C ASP A 246 46.44 5.13 -73.62
N ASN A 247 45.38 5.89 -73.35
CA ASN A 247 45.46 7.27 -72.85
C ASN A 247 45.42 7.35 -71.30
N ILE A 248 46.24 6.52 -70.64
CA ILE A 248 46.30 6.34 -69.19
C ILE A 248 46.57 7.65 -68.41
N GLU A 249 47.27 8.62 -69.02
CA GLU A 249 47.68 9.87 -68.36
C GLU A 249 46.52 10.82 -68.02
N VAL A 250 45.61 11.05 -68.96
CA VAL A 250 44.40 11.89 -68.74
C VAL A 250 43.47 11.24 -67.73
N THR A 251 43.45 9.90 -67.70
CA THR A 251 42.57 9.16 -66.80
C THR A 251 43.11 9.08 -65.38
N LEU A 252 44.43 9.03 -65.16
CA LEU A 252 45.02 9.13 -63.82
C LEU A 252 44.74 10.50 -63.18
N GLN A 253 44.71 11.59 -63.96
CA GLN A 253 44.31 12.90 -63.45
C GLN A 253 42.82 12.96 -63.07
N ASN A 254 41.95 12.42 -63.92
CA ASN A 254 40.51 12.40 -63.65
C ASN A 254 40.15 11.45 -62.49
N LEU A 255 40.78 10.28 -62.39
CA LEU A 255 40.61 9.35 -61.28
C LEU A 255 41.08 9.97 -59.96
N ARG A 256 42.20 10.69 -59.97
CA ARG A 256 42.68 11.44 -58.80
C ARG A 256 41.70 12.52 -58.36
N THR A 257 41.13 13.23 -59.32
CA THR A 257 40.10 14.27 -59.06
C THR A 257 38.81 13.65 -58.52
N SER A 258 38.35 12.54 -59.10
CA SER A 258 37.17 11.79 -58.62
C SER A 258 37.41 11.17 -57.25
N SER A 259 38.61 10.67 -56.96
CA SER A 259 38.98 10.14 -55.64
C SER A 259 38.97 11.24 -54.57
N GLU A 260 39.41 12.45 -54.88
CA GLU A 260 39.32 13.58 -53.94
C GLU A 260 37.86 13.99 -53.71
N ARG A 261 37.03 14.03 -54.77
CA ARG A 261 35.59 14.31 -54.62
C ARG A 261 34.87 13.23 -53.82
N LEU A 262 35.18 11.96 -54.06
CA LEU A 262 34.64 10.84 -53.30
C LEU A 262 35.06 10.91 -51.85
N LYS A 263 36.33 11.23 -51.56
CA LYS A 263 36.86 11.41 -50.21
C LYS A 263 36.12 12.54 -49.47
N ILE A 264 35.86 13.66 -50.13
CA ILE A 264 35.07 14.77 -49.59
C ILE A 264 33.65 14.29 -49.29
N ALA A 265 32.96 13.64 -50.24
CA ALA A 265 31.62 13.12 -50.02
C ALA A 265 31.55 12.08 -48.88
N THR A 266 32.54 11.19 -48.76
CA THR A 266 32.62 10.25 -47.63
C THR A 266 32.91 10.94 -46.30
N ASN A 267 33.70 12.00 -46.28
CA ASN A 267 33.92 12.80 -45.08
C ASN A 267 32.68 13.60 -44.69
N GLU A 268 31.87 14.05 -45.66
CA GLU A 268 30.57 14.68 -45.42
C GLU A 268 29.52 13.69 -44.90
N LEU A 269 29.66 12.40 -45.22
CA LEU A 269 28.80 11.32 -44.70
C LEU A 269 29.22 10.79 -43.33
N GLN A 270 30.46 11.05 -42.89
CA GLN A 270 30.96 10.69 -41.56
C GLN A 270 30.03 11.14 -40.41
N PRO A 271 29.54 12.39 -40.35
CA PRO A 271 28.58 12.81 -39.31
C PRO A 271 27.25 12.05 -39.36
N ALA A 272 26.80 11.57 -40.53
CA ALA A 272 25.59 10.75 -40.62
C ALA A 272 25.82 9.34 -40.03
N GLY A 273 26.99 8.74 -40.29
CA GLY A 273 27.39 7.46 -39.67
C GLY A 273 27.50 7.57 -38.15
N ASP A 274 28.10 8.65 -37.65
CA ASP A 274 28.20 8.93 -36.22
C ASP A 274 26.82 9.13 -35.57
N ASN A 275 25.89 9.81 -36.24
CA ASN A 275 24.52 9.98 -35.77
C ASN A 275 23.76 8.65 -35.70
N ILE A 276 23.93 7.77 -36.70
CA ILE A 276 23.32 6.44 -36.71
C ILE A 276 23.91 5.55 -35.60
N LYS A 277 25.23 5.60 -35.39
CA LYS A 277 25.89 4.88 -34.30
C LYS A 277 25.39 5.38 -32.94
N GLN A 278 25.32 6.70 -32.75
CA GLN A 278 24.79 7.29 -31.52
C GLN A 278 23.32 6.94 -31.28
N PHE A 279 22.50 6.91 -32.32
CA PHE A 279 21.12 6.45 -32.22
C PHE A 279 21.06 4.98 -31.80
N SER A 280 21.82 4.10 -32.45
CA SER A 280 21.90 2.67 -32.12
C SER A 280 22.37 2.42 -30.68
N GLU A 281 23.40 3.15 -30.24
CA GLU A 281 23.87 3.10 -28.85
C GLU A 281 22.82 3.62 -27.87
N THR A 282 22.07 4.67 -28.24
CA THR A 282 20.97 5.21 -27.41
C THR A 282 19.85 4.18 -27.24
N ILE A 283 19.47 3.47 -28.31
CA ILE A 283 18.46 2.40 -28.24
C ILE A 283 18.94 1.24 -27.35
N LYS A 284 20.21 0.81 -27.51
CA LYS A 284 20.75 -0.33 -26.75
C LYS A 284 20.96 -0.02 -25.27
N THR A 285 21.42 1.18 -24.95
CA THR A 285 21.86 1.53 -23.58
C THR A 285 20.79 2.26 -22.78
N GLN A 286 19.87 2.96 -23.45
CA GLN A 286 18.86 3.81 -22.81
C GLN A 286 17.49 3.72 -23.52
N PRO A 287 16.91 2.51 -23.67
CA PRO A 287 15.66 2.30 -24.41
C PRO A 287 14.48 3.10 -23.87
N TRP A 288 14.45 3.39 -22.56
CA TRP A 288 13.42 4.22 -21.91
C TRP A 288 13.34 5.67 -22.44
N ARG A 289 14.39 6.17 -23.12
CA ARG A 289 14.41 7.53 -23.69
C ARG A 289 13.53 7.71 -24.92
N LEU A 290 13.10 6.62 -25.56
CA LEU A 290 12.09 6.67 -26.63
C LEU A 290 10.71 7.06 -26.11
N ILE A 291 10.46 6.86 -24.81
CA ILE A 291 9.17 7.08 -24.17
C ILE A 291 9.15 8.42 -23.40
N TRP A 292 10.31 8.93 -22.98
CA TRP A 292 10.48 10.24 -22.35
C TRP A 292 11.66 11.03 -22.94
N PRO A 293 11.41 12.00 -23.86
CA PRO A 293 12.46 12.82 -24.46
C PRO A 293 12.90 13.94 -23.51
N SER A 294 13.92 13.72 -22.68
CA SER A 294 14.64 14.81 -22.01
C SER A 294 15.85 15.26 -22.83
N THR A 295 16.01 16.58 -22.93
CA THR A 295 16.87 17.31 -23.86
C THR A 295 18.37 16.98 -23.71
N LYS A 296 18.97 16.40 -24.74
CA LYS A 296 20.43 16.25 -24.84
C LYS A 296 21.02 17.60 -25.30
N LYS A 297 21.95 18.19 -24.54
CA LYS A 297 22.83 19.27 -25.05
C LYS A 297 23.93 18.63 -25.88
N TYR A 298 23.97 18.94 -27.17
CA TYR A 298 25.08 18.58 -28.05
C TYR A 298 26.20 19.61 -27.88
N PRO A 299 27.49 19.21 -27.80
CA PRO A 299 28.59 20.15 -27.87
C PRO A 299 28.61 20.80 -29.27
N GLU A 300 28.60 22.13 -29.31
CA GLU A 300 28.68 22.91 -30.55
C GLU A 300 29.97 22.60 -31.31
N ALA A 301 29.87 22.34 -32.62
CA ALA A 301 31.02 22.30 -33.51
C ALA A 301 31.64 23.71 -33.60
N SER A 302 32.96 23.79 -33.44
CA SER A 302 33.70 25.05 -33.37
C SER A 302 33.58 25.89 -34.66
N PRO A 303 33.45 27.23 -34.59
CA PRO A 303 33.27 28.06 -35.78
C PRO A 303 34.58 28.23 -36.55
N THR A 304 34.52 28.03 -37.88
CA THR A 304 35.52 28.49 -38.85
C THR A 304 35.68 30.02 -38.78
N PRO A 305 36.90 30.60 -38.88
CA PRO A 305 37.07 32.05 -38.77
C PRO A 305 36.51 32.78 -40.00
N ALA A 306 35.54 33.67 -39.78
CA ALA A 306 34.99 34.55 -40.81
C ALA A 306 35.85 35.82 -40.97
N ILE A 307 36.16 36.14 -42.23
CA ILE A 307 36.87 37.34 -42.68
C ILE A 307 36.01 38.58 -42.39
N ALA A 308 36.61 39.59 -41.74
CA ALA A 308 35.94 40.82 -41.35
C ALA A 308 35.51 41.70 -42.54
N ARG A 309 34.26 42.18 -42.51
CA ARG A 309 33.84 43.43 -43.16
C ARG A 309 32.87 44.19 -42.25
N GLU A 310 33.22 45.44 -41.97
CA GLU A 310 32.50 46.44 -41.17
C GLU A 310 31.15 46.83 -41.77
N GLY A 311 30.23 47.31 -40.93
CA GLY A 311 29.07 48.08 -41.39
C GLY A 311 27.83 48.06 -40.47
N THR A 312 27.88 48.89 -39.42
CA THR A 312 26.79 49.56 -38.68
C THR A 312 25.32 49.37 -39.10
N SER A 313 24.41 49.18 -38.13
CA SER A 313 23.38 50.20 -37.76
C SER A 313 22.44 49.73 -36.63
N THR A 314 22.37 50.54 -35.58
CA THR A 314 21.51 50.43 -34.40
C THR A 314 20.10 50.96 -34.64
N VAL A 315 19.04 50.32 -34.13
CA VAL A 315 17.81 51.02 -33.69
C VAL A 315 17.17 50.32 -32.48
N ARG A 316 17.08 51.06 -31.37
CA ARG A 316 16.32 50.78 -30.15
C ARG A 316 14.92 51.40 -30.32
N LYS A 317 13.83 50.67 -30.05
CA LYS A 317 12.47 51.25 -29.99
C LYS A 317 11.68 50.76 -28.78
N THR A 318 11.45 51.68 -27.86
CA THR A 318 10.53 51.61 -26.71
C THR A 318 9.11 51.98 -27.14
N ALA A 319 8.06 51.33 -26.61
CA ALA A 319 6.74 51.95 -26.43
C ALA A 319 5.88 51.18 -25.40
N LYS A 320 5.15 51.95 -24.60
CA LYS A 320 4.37 51.57 -23.40
C LYS A 320 2.86 51.64 -23.72
N ALA A 321 2.11 50.69 -23.17
CA ALA A 321 0.67 50.63 -22.79
C ALA A 321 -0.41 51.53 -23.43
N LYS A 322 -1.57 50.92 -23.76
CA LYS A 322 -2.90 51.54 -23.55
C LYS A 322 -4.02 50.49 -23.37
N SER A 323 -4.98 50.80 -22.51
CA SER A 323 -6.09 49.97 -22.03
C SER A 323 -7.49 50.49 -22.42
N ARG A 324 -8.45 49.56 -22.57
CA ARG A 324 -9.95 49.66 -22.50
C ARG A 324 -10.73 50.27 -23.71
N PRO A 325 -12.06 50.03 -23.88
CA PRO A 325 -13.03 49.21 -23.10
C PRO A 325 -14.00 48.29 -23.92
N ARG A 326 -14.85 47.59 -23.13
CA ARG A 326 -15.98 46.67 -23.40
C ARG A 326 -17.13 47.26 -24.23
N ALA A 327 -17.78 46.43 -25.06
CA ALA A 327 -19.17 46.63 -25.50
C ALA A 327 -19.93 45.29 -25.52
N THR A 328 -21.08 45.26 -24.86
CA THR A 328 -22.12 44.23 -24.90
C THR A 328 -22.97 44.39 -26.16
N PRO A 329 -23.69 43.36 -26.61
CA PRO A 329 -25.10 43.57 -26.91
C PRO A 329 -26.03 42.50 -26.32
N THR A 330 -27.26 42.94 -26.04
CA THR A 330 -28.39 42.22 -25.45
C THR A 330 -29.40 41.80 -26.53
N THR A 331 -30.13 40.69 -26.26
CA THR A 331 -31.46 40.28 -26.81
C THR A 331 -31.56 39.87 -28.30
N ARG A 332 -32.30 38.83 -28.75
CA ARG A 332 -33.68 38.42 -28.43
C ARG A 332 -34.00 36.98 -28.97
N THR A 333 -34.70 36.17 -28.16
CA THR A 333 -35.85 35.25 -28.40
C THR A 333 -36.05 34.44 -29.70
N SER A 334 -36.23 33.10 -29.58
CA SER A 334 -37.42 32.28 -29.99
C SER A 334 -37.19 30.79 -29.58
N SER A 335 -37.96 30.20 -28.66
CA SER A 335 -39.18 29.37 -28.84
C SER A 335 -39.07 28.19 -29.81
N ARG A 336 -38.98 26.95 -29.30
CA ARG A 336 -40.09 25.98 -29.18
C ARG A 336 -39.64 24.78 -28.36
#